data_AF-A0A820Y082-F1
#
_entry.id   AF-A0A820Y082-F1
#
_cell.length_a   1.000
_cell.length_b   1.000
_cell.length_c   1.000
_cell.angle_alpha   90.00
_cell.angle_beta   90.00
_cell.angle_gamma   90.00
#
_symmetry.space_group_name_H-M   'P 1'
#
loop_
_entity.id
_entity.type
_entity.pdbx_description
1 polymer ?
#
loop_
_entity_poly.entity_id
_entity_poly.type
_entity_poly.pdbx_seq_one_letter_code
_entity_poly.pdbx_strand_id
1 'polypeptide(L)'
;MAYLIFAITAAVTSTIWAMLVYWQLAIIMLCLQTVYFIEFYAFNIITVKQAEKASTAYGKAGTVISEALNGIRTVLAFNGAQSELHKYERNLDSARSAILKKDFAFGLFRGLTLMSWHWVTVIGLLISAIFYHYNISHISIDDILIILVLFSSGVLISSSYSYFQYIAEAQGAAAEIWKLIDDESLKATEIDRKGLCNDCSINKVRFDNVHFSYPTRSDVKILNGITFEVGSSETIALVGNSGS
;
A
#
# COMPACT_ATOMS: atom_id res chain seq x y z
N MET A 1 15.71 -8.69 0.31
CA MET A 1 16.32 -8.87 1.65
C MET A 1 17.85 -8.78 1.63
N ALA A 2 18.57 -9.58 0.84
CA ALA A 2 20.05 -9.55 0.82
C ALA A 2 20.65 -8.14 0.58
N TYR A 3 20.10 -7.38 -0.38
CA TYR A 3 20.55 -6.01 -0.66
C TYR A 3 20.35 -5.04 0.52
N LEU A 4 19.24 -5.17 1.25
CA LEU A 4 18.93 -4.32 2.41
C LEU A 4 19.88 -4.61 3.59
N ILE A 5 20.18 -5.90 3.82
CA ILE A 5 21.18 -6.32 4.80
C ILE A 5 22.56 -5.76 4.41
N PHE A 6 22.94 -5.87 3.14
CA PHE A 6 24.19 -5.31 2.63
C PHE A 6 24.27 -3.78 2.83
N ALA A 7 23.22 -3.03 2.48
CA ALA A 7 23.22 -1.58 2.63
C ALA A 7 23.34 -1.13 4.09
N ILE A 8 22.61 -1.78 5.01
CA ILE A 8 22.67 -1.47 6.45
C ILE A 8 24.04 -1.82 7.01
N THR A 9 24.55 -3.01 6.72
CA THR A 9 25.87 -3.45 7.22
C THR A 9 26.98 -2.54 6.69
N ALA A 10 26.99 -2.22 5.39
CA ALA A 10 27.96 -1.32 4.77
C ALA A 10 27.95 0.07 5.44
N ALA A 11 26.78 0.64 5.70
CA ALA A 11 26.65 1.94 6.34
C ALA A 11 27.10 1.94 7.81
N VAL A 12 26.77 0.89 8.56
CA VAL A 12 27.22 0.75 9.96
C VAL A 12 28.75 0.60 9.99
N THR A 13 29.31 -0.26 9.14
CA THR A 13 30.77 -0.47 9.08
C THR A 13 31.52 0.79 8.65
N SER A 14 31.01 1.53 7.65
CA SER A 14 31.66 2.77 7.19
C SER A 14 31.60 3.86 8.26
N THR A 15 30.51 3.94 9.02
CA THR A 15 30.35 4.93 10.09
C THR A 15 31.29 4.64 11.25
N ILE A 16 31.37 3.37 11.68
CA ILE A 16 32.30 2.96 12.73
C ILE A 16 33.73 3.21 12.27
N TRP A 17 34.09 2.83 11.04
CA TRP A 17 35.43 3.00 10.53
C TRP A 17 35.82 4.48 10.43
N ALA A 18 34.97 5.34 9.87
CA ALA A 18 35.22 6.77 9.79
C ALA A 18 35.35 7.43 11.18
N MET A 19 34.55 6.99 12.16
CA MET A 19 34.66 7.46 13.55
C MET A 19 35.97 7.05 14.22
N LEU A 20 36.50 5.86 13.94
CA LEU A 20 37.76 5.39 14.49
C LEU A 20 38.97 6.12 13.90
N VAL A 21 38.91 6.49 12.62
CA VAL A 21 40.03 7.14 11.91
C VAL A 21 40.00 8.65 12.17
N TYR A 22 38.91 9.36 11.85
CA TYR A 22 38.75 10.81 12.07
C TYR A 22 37.35 11.19 12.55
N TRP A 23 37.17 11.10 13.88
CA TRP A 23 35.89 11.40 14.52
C TRP A 23 35.37 12.82 14.27
N GLN A 24 36.24 13.84 14.21
CA GLN A 24 35.83 15.24 14.00
C GLN A 24 35.14 15.43 12.65
N LEU A 25 35.75 14.91 11.58
CA LEU A 25 35.24 15.05 10.23
C LEU A 25 34.08 14.08 9.98
N ALA A 26 34.09 12.89 10.60
CA ALA A 26 32.96 11.96 10.57
C ALA A 26 31.68 12.57 11.18
N ILE A 27 31.77 13.28 12.31
CA ILE A 27 30.62 13.97 12.92
C ILE A 27 30.07 15.06 11.99
N ILE A 28 30.93 15.89 11.40
CA ILE A 28 30.51 16.95 10.47
C ILE A 28 29.74 16.35 9.30
N MET A 29 30.24 15.24 8.73
CA MET A 29 29.56 14.55 7.63
C MET A 29 28.22 13.95 8.04
N LEU A 30 28.14 13.34 9.23
CA LEU A 30 26.87 12.81 9.75
C LEU A 30 25.84 13.93 9.95
N CYS A 31 26.27 15.12 10.41
CA CYS A 31 25.40 16.29 10.53
C CYS A 31 24.85 16.72 9.16
N LEU A 32 25.72 16.86 8.16
CA LEU A 32 25.31 17.23 6.79
C LEU A 32 24.35 16.19 6.19
N GLN A 33 24.63 14.91 6.41
CA GLN A 33 23.83 13.81 5.91
C GLN A 33 22.46 13.73 6.60
N THR A 34 22.37 14.09 7.89
CA THR A 34 21.10 14.17 8.63
C THR A 34 20.19 15.24 8.03
N VAL A 35 20.73 16.40 7.65
CA VAL A 35 19.97 17.46 6.97
C VAL A 35 19.41 16.96 5.63
N TYR A 36 20.22 16.26 4.84
CA TYR A 36 19.78 15.63 3.59
C TYR A 36 18.65 14.61 3.82
N PHE A 37 18.77 13.75 4.85
CA PHE A 37 17.73 12.77 5.16
C PHE A 37 16.39 13.41 5.55
N ILE A 38 16.41 14.52 6.28
CA ILE A 38 15.20 15.26 6.64
C ILE A 38 14.51 15.82 5.39
N GLU A 39 15.28 16.43 4.48
CA GLU A 39 14.78 16.94 3.19
C GLU A 39 14.16 15.80 2.36
N PHE A 40 14.90 14.70 2.21
CA PHE A 40 14.44 13.51 1.50
C PHE A 40 13.13 12.97 2.08
N TYR A 41 13.04 12.84 3.39
CA TYR A 41 11.84 12.33 4.07
C TYR A 41 10.62 13.24 3.83
N ALA A 42 10.78 14.56 3.96
CA ALA A 42 9.71 15.52 3.73
C ALA A 42 9.16 15.45 2.29
N PHE A 43 10.05 15.38 1.29
CA PHE A 43 9.64 15.26 -0.11
C PHE A 43 9.00 13.91 -0.44
N ASN A 44 9.41 12.82 0.22
CA ASN A 44 8.76 11.52 0.06
C ASN A 44 7.30 11.57 0.52
N ILE A 45 7.00 12.16 1.68
CA ILE A 45 5.61 12.28 2.18
C ILE A 45 4.73 13.02 1.16
N ILE A 46 5.22 14.14 0.63
CA ILE A 46 4.48 14.94 -0.35
C ILE A 46 4.26 14.14 -1.63
N THR A 47 5.28 13.43 -2.10
CA THR A 47 5.22 12.62 -3.32
C THR A 47 4.22 11.49 -3.19
N VAL A 48 4.24 10.74 -2.08
CA VAL A 48 3.30 9.65 -1.80
C VAL A 48 1.86 10.18 -1.78
N LYS A 49 1.62 11.31 -1.10
CA LYS A 49 0.28 11.93 -1.05
C LYS A 49 -0.24 12.38 -2.42
N GLN A 50 0.65 12.88 -3.29
CA GLN A 50 0.27 13.27 -4.65
C GLN A 50 0.03 12.04 -5.54
N ALA A 51 0.80 10.97 -5.35
CA ALA A 51 0.60 9.69 -6.03
C ALA A 51 -0.76 9.07 -5.68
N GLU A 52 -1.15 9.09 -4.40
CA GLU A 52 -2.45 8.61 -3.94
C GLU A 52 -3.61 9.39 -4.58
N LYS A 53 -3.52 10.73 -4.61
CA LYS A 53 -4.53 11.58 -5.27
C LYS A 53 -4.66 11.28 -6.76
N ALA A 54 -3.53 11.14 -7.45
CA ALA A 54 -3.52 10.79 -8.88
C ALA A 54 -4.12 9.39 -9.13
N SER A 55 -3.75 8.41 -8.29
CA SER A 55 -4.30 7.05 -8.35
C SER A 55 -5.81 7.03 -8.13
N THR A 56 -6.30 7.77 -7.12
CA THR A 56 -7.73 7.87 -6.84
C THR A 56 -8.51 8.53 -7.98
N ALA A 57 -7.97 9.61 -8.57
CA ALA A 57 -8.60 10.28 -9.69
C ALA A 57 -8.67 9.38 -10.93
N TYR A 58 -7.61 8.61 -11.19
CA TYR A 58 -7.58 7.64 -12.27
C TYR A 58 -8.51 6.45 -12.02
N GLY A 59 -8.58 5.97 -10.78
CA GLY A 59 -9.49 4.90 -10.35
C GLY A 59 -10.95 5.22 -10.63
N LYS A 60 -11.39 6.48 -10.43
CA LYS A 60 -12.76 6.92 -10.77
C LYS A 60 -13.08 6.75 -12.24
N ALA A 61 -12.14 7.09 -13.13
CA ALA A 61 -12.32 6.88 -14.57
C ALA A 61 -12.40 5.38 -14.90
N GLY A 62 -11.60 4.55 -14.22
CA GLY A 62 -11.67 3.08 -14.31
C GLY A 62 -13.01 2.50 -13.86
N THR A 63 -13.61 3.04 -12.79
CA THR A 63 -14.94 2.62 -12.33
C THR A 63 -16.02 2.89 -13.38
N VAL A 64 -16.01 4.08 -14.01
CA VAL A 64 -16.99 4.44 -15.05
C VAL A 64 -16.93 3.47 -16.23
N ILE A 65 -15.72 3.17 -16.73
CA ILE A 65 -15.56 2.19 -17.81
C ILE A 65 -16.01 0.79 -17.37
N SER A 66 -15.65 0.38 -16.15
CA SER A 66 -16.00 -0.95 -15.64
C SER A 66 -17.52 -1.12 -15.57
N GLU A 67 -18.24 -0.10 -15.12
CA GLU A 67 -19.71 -0.09 -15.09
C GLU A 67 -20.30 -0.16 -16.50
N ALA A 68 -19.80 0.65 -17.44
CA ALA A 68 -20.26 0.66 -18.82
C ALA A 68 -20.02 -0.68 -19.53
N LEU A 69 -18.88 -1.34 -19.30
CA LEU A 69 -18.55 -2.64 -19.88
C LEU A 69 -19.36 -3.77 -19.26
N ASN A 70 -19.53 -3.78 -17.94
CA ASN A 70 -20.40 -4.76 -17.26
C ASN A 70 -21.85 -4.64 -17.74
N GLY A 71 -22.31 -3.42 -17.99
CA GLY A 71 -23.65 -3.10 -18.50
C GLY A 71 -23.77 -2.99 -20.02
N ILE A 72 -22.83 -3.51 -20.82
CA ILE A 72 -22.72 -3.15 -22.25
C ILE A 72 -24.00 -3.39 -23.06
N ARG A 73 -24.75 -4.47 -22.76
CA ARG A 73 -26.04 -4.74 -23.42
C ARG A 73 -27.08 -3.66 -23.13
N THR A 74 -27.12 -3.17 -21.90
CA THR A 74 -28.01 -2.07 -21.47
C THR A 74 -27.59 -0.77 -22.13
N VAL A 75 -26.28 -0.46 -22.11
CA VAL A 75 -25.75 0.75 -22.76
C VAL A 75 -26.11 0.78 -24.25
N LEU A 76 -25.95 -0.35 -24.95
CA LEU A 76 -26.32 -0.46 -26.37
C LEU A 76 -27.83 -0.42 -26.58
N ALA A 77 -28.63 -1.08 -25.74
CA ALA A 77 -30.10 -1.09 -25.83
C ALA A 77 -30.71 0.32 -25.68
N PHE A 78 -30.10 1.18 -24.86
CA PHE A 78 -30.52 2.57 -24.68
C PHE A 78 -29.74 3.58 -25.55
N ASN A 79 -28.91 3.11 -26.49
CA ASN A 79 -28.03 3.95 -27.32
C ASN A 79 -27.17 4.94 -26.50
N GLY A 80 -26.74 4.52 -25.31
CA GLY A 80 -26.05 5.35 -24.32
C GLY A 80 -24.53 5.46 -24.49
N ALA A 81 -23.95 4.88 -25.53
CA ALA A 81 -22.50 4.79 -25.71
C ALA A 81 -21.79 6.16 -25.69
N GLN A 82 -22.38 7.17 -26.33
CA GLN A 82 -21.82 8.54 -26.34
C GLN A 82 -21.88 9.21 -24.96
N SER A 83 -22.92 8.93 -24.17
CA SER A 83 -23.07 9.47 -22.82
C SER A 83 -22.00 8.90 -21.88
N GLU A 84 -21.78 7.58 -21.94
CA GLU A 84 -20.73 6.93 -21.15
C GLU A 84 -19.32 7.36 -21.57
N LEU A 85 -19.08 7.53 -22.88
CA LEU A 85 -17.81 8.05 -23.38
C LEU A 85 -17.51 9.45 -22.85
N HIS A 86 -18.50 10.35 -22.88
CA HIS A 86 -18.33 11.70 -22.35
C HIS A 86 -18.09 11.72 -20.83
N LYS A 87 -18.78 10.84 -20.07
CA LYS A 87 -18.52 10.67 -18.64
C LYS A 87 -17.08 10.19 -18.39
N TYR A 88 -16.57 9.29 -19.21
CA TYR A 88 -15.19 8.80 -19.11
C TYR A 88 -14.18 9.91 -19.40
N GLU A 89 -14.35 10.65 -20.50
CA GLU A 89 -13.48 11.78 -20.88
C GLU A 89 -13.40 12.84 -19.78
N ARG A 90 -14.54 13.21 -19.19
CA ARG A 90 -14.59 14.20 -18.10
C ARG A 90 -13.79 13.74 -16.88
N ASN A 91 -13.85 12.47 -16.52
CA ASN A 91 -13.09 11.92 -15.40
C ASN A 91 -11.59 11.80 -15.74
N LEU A 92 -11.26 11.46 -17.00
CA LEU A 92 -9.89 11.44 -17.50
C LEU A 92 -9.24 12.82 -17.48
N ASP A 93 -9.93 13.89 -17.85
CA ASP A 93 -9.37 15.25 -17.83
C ASP A 93 -9.01 15.71 -16.41
N SER A 94 -9.89 15.40 -15.46
CA SER A 94 -9.61 15.62 -14.04
C SER A 94 -8.37 14.84 -13.58
N ALA A 95 -8.28 13.55 -13.94
CA ALA A 95 -7.12 12.71 -13.64
C ALA A 95 -5.83 13.24 -14.32
N ARG A 96 -5.91 13.67 -15.58
CA ARG A 96 -4.79 14.25 -16.33
C ARG A 96 -4.22 15.46 -15.63
N SER A 97 -5.08 16.38 -15.18
CA SER A 97 -4.63 17.58 -14.46
C SER A 97 -3.92 17.25 -13.13
N ALA A 98 -4.40 16.22 -12.42
CA ALA A 98 -3.79 15.75 -11.18
C ALA A 98 -2.44 15.06 -11.44
N ILE A 99 -2.36 14.23 -12.48
CA ILE A 99 -1.14 13.53 -12.90
C ILE A 99 -0.07 14.54 -13.32
N LEU A 100 -0.41 15.54 -14.15
CA LEU A 100 0.54 16.56 -14.59
C LEU A 100 1.11 17.36 -13.41
N LYS A 101 0.27 17.73 -12.42
CA LYS A 101 0.73 18.40 -11.20
C LYS A 101 1.65 17.49 -10.36
N LYS A 102 1.31 16.21 -10.24
CA LYS A 102 2.14 15.21 -9.55
C LYS A 102 3.49 15.05 -10.25
N ASP A 103 3.50 14.89 -11.57
CA ASP A 103 4.72 14.63 -12.35
C ASP A 103 5.65 15.84 -12.33
N PHE A 104 5.11 17.05 -12.45
CA PHE A 104 5.89 18.27 -12.31
C PHE A 104 6.51 18.40 -10.91
N ALA A 105 5.71 18.18 -9.85
CA ALA A 105 6.21 18.22 -8.48
C ALA A 105 7.28 17.15 -8.24
N PHE A 106 7.04 15.93 -8.72
CA PHE A 106 7.99 14.82 -8.63
C PHE A 106 9.31 15.13 -9.34
N GLY A 107 9.26 15.66 -10.56
CA GLY A 107 10.45 16.07 -11.30
C GLY A 107 11.24 17.15 -10.56
N LEU A 108 10.56 18.18 -10.04
CA LEU A 108 11.20 19.24 -9.27
C LEU A 108 11.84 18.71 -7.99
N PHE A 109 11.11 17.92 -7.20
CA PHE A 109 11.64 17.34 -5.96
C PHE A 109 12.82 16.40 -6.24
N ARG A 110 12.73 15.57 -7.29
CA ARG A 110 13.81 14.68 -7.67
C ARG A 110 15.07 15.45 -8.07
N GLY A 111 14.91 16.55 -8.80
CA GLY A 111 16.01 17.46 -9.14
C GLY A 111 16.64 18.10 -7.91
N LEU A 112 15.82 18.64 -7.00
CA LEU A 112 16.29 19.26 -5.76
C LEU A 112 17.04 18.28 -4.86
N THR A 113 16.52 17.07 -4.66
CA THR A 113 17.18 16.03 -3.86
C THR A 113 18.53 15.63 -4.47
N LEU A 114 18.62 15.47 -5.80
CA LEU A 114 19.89 15.13 -6.45
C LEU A 114 20.90 16.29 -6.35
N MET A 115 20.41 17.52 -6.48
CA MET A 115 21.24 18.72 -6.30
C MET A 115 21.77 18.81 -4.87
N SER A 116 20.90 18.68 -3.86
CA SER A 116 21.24 18.67 -2.44
C SER A 116 22.28 17.61 -2.11
N TRP A 117 22.13 16.41 -2.66
CA TRP A 117 23.11 15.33 -2.55
C TRP A 117 24.50 15.73 -3.05
N HIS A 118 24.59 16.32 -4.25
CA HIS A 118 25.87 16.79 -4.79
C HIS A 118 26.46 17.96 -3.97
N TRP A 119 25.63 18.87 -3.48
CA TRP A 119 26.08 19.95 -2.60
C TRP A 119 26.69 19.42 -1.30
N VAL A 120 26.04 18.46 -0.63
CA VAL A 120 26.61 17.83 0.58
C VAL A 120 27.94 17.17 0.27
N THR A 121 28.07 16.50 -0.89
CA THR A 121 29.34 15.91 -1.34
C THR A 121 30.43 16.96 -1.48
N VAL A 122 30.14 18.04 -2.19
CA VAL A 122 31.10 19.12 -2.48
C VAL A 122 31.50 19.85 -1.20
N ILE A 123 30.55 20.18 -0.33
CA ILE A 123 30.81 20.82 0.95
C ILE A 123 31.68 19.90 1.82
N GLY A 124 31.36 18.61 1.87
CA GLY A 124 32.15 17.63 2.61
C GLY A 124 33.60 17.56 2.12
N LEU A 125 33.81 17.50 0.80
CA LEU A 125 35.14 17.50 0.20
C LEU A 125 35.89 18.82 0.45
N LEU A 126 35.21 19.97 0.37
CA LEU A 126 35.82 21.27 0.66
C LEU A 126 36.29 21.37 2.11
N ILE A 127 35.47 20.94 3.08
CA ILE A 127 35.86 20.91 4.50
C ILE A 127 37.06 19.99 4.69
N SER A 128 37.05 18.81 4.06
CA SER A 128 38.17 17.87 4.11
C SER A 128 39.46 18.47 3.52
N ALA A 129 39.36 19.18 2.40
CA ALA A 129 40.48 19.88 1.76
C ALA A 129 41.03 21.03 2.60
N ILE A 130 40.17 21.78 3.30
CA ILE A 130 40.58 22.84 4.25
C ILE A 130 41.36 22.23 5.42
N PHE A 131 40.86 21.14 6.01
CA PHE A 131 41.55 20.45 7.10
C PHE A 131 42.95 19.96 6.68
N TYR A 132 43.05 19.44 5.45
CA TYR A 132 44.33 19.04 4.85
C TYR A 132 45.27 20.23 4.64
N HIS A 133 44.79 21.30 4.02
CA HIS A 133 45.61 22.47 3.68
C HIS A 133 46.17 23.18 4.92
N TYR A 134 45.34 23.35 5.96
CA TYR A 134 45.75 23.99 7.21
C TYR A 134 46.43 23.03 8.19
N ASN A 135 46.65 21.76 7.79
CA ASN A 135 47.25 20.71 8.61
C ASN A 135 46.56 20.56 9.98
N ILE A 136 45.24 20.77 10.00
CA ILE A 136 44.41 20.65 11.19
C ILE A 136 44.27 19.16 11.49
N SER A 137 44.70 18.75 12.67
CA SER A 137 44.62 17.36 13.15
C SER A 137 45.44 16.33 12.34
N HIS A 138 46.45 16.75 11.57
CA HIS A 138 47.35 15.87 10.80
C HIS A 138 46.66 14.90 9.81
N ILE A 139 45.62 15.38 9.13
CA ILE A 139 44.85 14.56 8.19
C ILE A 139 45.69 14.14 6.97
N SER A 140 45.64 12.85 6.62
CA SER A 140 46.27 12.30 5.41
C SER A 140 45.24 12.16 4.28
N ILE A 141 45.72 12.02 3.03
CA ILE A 141 44.84 11.84 1.87
C ILE A 141 43.99 10.56 2.00
N ASP A 142 44.57 9.48 2.54
CA ASP A 142 43.88 8.21 2.77
C ASP A 142 42.67 8.36 3.71
N ASP A 143 42.78 9.26 4.69
CA ASP A 143 41.71 9.54 5.65
C ASP A 143 40.52 10.23 5.00
N ILE A 144 40.79 11.13 4.05
CA ILE A 144 39.77 11.79 3.23
C ILE A 144 39.02 10.77 2.37
N LEU A 145 39.73 9.77 1.82
CA LEU A 145 39.10 8.71 1.04
C LEU A 145 38.18 7.84 1.89
N ILE A 146 38.56 7.52 3.13
CA ILE A 146 37.71 6.76 4.08
C ILE A 146 36.40 7.51 4.35
N ILE A 147 36.46 8.84 4.43
CA ILE A 147 35.29 9.68 4.68
C ILE A 147 34.40 9.80 3.43
N LEU A 148 34.99 9.76 2.24
CA LEU A 148 34.23 9.63 0.99
C LEU A 148 33.50 8.28 0.89
N VAL A 149 34.09 7.20 1.44
CA VAL A 149 33.41 5.89 1.55
C VAL A 149 32.22 5.97 2.52
N LEU A 150 32.36 6.66 3.66
CA LEU A 150 31.22 6.95 4.55
C LEU A 150 30.10 7.69 3.82
N PHE A 151 30.45 8.70 3.03
CA PHE A 151 29.46 9.43 2.24
C PHE A 151 28.74 8.52 1.23
N SER A 152 29.50 7.69 0.52
CA SER A 152 28.96 6.78 -0.50
C SER A 152 28.01 5.72 0.08
N SER A 153 28.22 5.28 1.32
CA SER A 153 27.31 4.32 1.97
C SER A 153 25.95 4.94 2.31
N GLY A 154 25.88 6.27 2.46
CA GLY A 154 24.63 7.02 2.54
C GLY A 154 23.70 6.82 1.34
N VAL A 155 24.29 6.75 0.13
CA VAL A 155 23.54 6.44 -1.10
C VAL A 155 22.88 5.08 -0.98
N LEU A 156 23.64 4.07 -0.55
CA LEU A 156 23.17 2.69 -0.46
C LEU A 156 21.93 2.58 0.43
N ILE A 157 21.90 3.29 1.56
CA ILE A 157 20.71 3.35 2.42
C ILE A 157 19.55 4.04 1.70
N SER A 158 19.78 5.21 1.10
CA SER A 158 18.73 5.97 0.42
C SER A 158 18.11 5.20 -0.76
N SER A 159 18.93 4.48 -1.54
CA SER A 159 18.48 3.60 -2.61
C SER A 159 17.75 2.36 -2.10
N SER A 160 18.02 1.97 -0.85
CA SER A 160 17.36 0.83 -0.21
C SER A 160 15.97 1.16 0.34
N TYR A 161 15.58 2.45 0.35
CA TYR A 161 14.31 2.92 0.89
C TYR A 161 13.10 2.19 0.29
N SER A 162 13.08 1.97 -1.03
CA SER A 162 11.98 1.27 -1.71
C SER A 162 11.76 -0.15 -1.19
N TYR A 163 12.81 -0.83 -0.71
CA TYR A 163 12.65 -2.18 -0.14
C TYR A 163 11.94 -2.16 1.22
N PHE A 164 12.12 -1.12 2.03
CA PHE A 164 11.33 -0.96 3.26
C PHE A 164 9.85 -0.78 2.94
N GLN A 165 9.54 -0.01 1.88
CA GLN A 165 8.17 0.16 1.42
C GLN A 165 7.55 -1.17 0.97
N TYR A 166 8.27 -1.97 0.16
CA TYR A 166 7.77 -3.27 -0.27
C TYR A 166 7.53 -4.25 0.89
N ILE A 167 8.38 -4.22 1.93
CA ILE A 167 8.16 -5.05 3.12
C ILE A 167 6.89 -4.61 3.85
N ALA A 168 6.68 -3.30 4.01
CA ALA A 168 5.47 -2.77 4.65
C ALA A 168 4.19 -3.12 3.85
N GLU A 169 4.23 -2.98 2.53
CA GLU A 169 3.12 -3.38 1.64
C GLU A 169 2.84 -4.88 1.72
N ALA A 170 3.89 -5.71 1.71
CA ALA A 170 3.76 -7.16 1.85
C ALA A 170 3.17 -7.56 3.22
N GLN A 171 3.57 -6.89 4.30
CA GLN A 171 2.99 -7.10 5.63
C GLN A 171 1.51 -6.73 5.67
N GLY A 172 1.12 -5.60 5.05
CA GLY A 172 -0.28 -5.19 4.94
C GLY A 172 -1.13 -6.20 4.17
N ALA A 173 -0.66 -6.65 3.01
CA ALA A 173 -1.36 -7.66 2.21
C ALA A 173 -1.43 -9.02 2.93
N ALA A 174 -0.35 -9.45 3.57
CA ALA A 174 -0.33 -10.69 4.34
C ALA A 174 -1.32 -10.63 5.52
N ALA A 175 -1.47 -9.47 6.17
CA ALA A 175 -2.41 -9.31 7.29
C ALA A 175 -3.86 -9.59 6.89
N GLU A 176 -4.30 -9.19 5.69
CA GLU A 176 -5.64 -9.53 5.18
C GLU A 176 -5.81 -11.03 4.95
N ILE A 177 -4.79 -11.69 4.40
CA ILE A 177 -4.81 -13.14 4.17
C ILE A 177 -4.85 -13.89 5.51
N TRP A 178 -4.00 -13.50 6.47
CA TRP A 178 -4.00 -14.09 7.81
C TRP A 178 -5.33 -13.90 8.52
N LYS A 179 -5.95 -12.73 8.39
CA LYS A 179 -7.29 -12.48 8.91
C LYS A 179 -8.31 -13.47 8.36
N LEU A 180 -8.22 -13.83 7.08
CA LEU A 180 -9.11 -14.83 6.46
C LEU A 180 -8.80 -16.26 6.94
N ILE A 181 -7.52 -16.62 7.07
CA ILE A 181 -7.08 -17.95 7.54
C ILE A 181 -7.48 -18.18 9.00
N ASP A 182 -7.35 -17.16 9.84
CA ASP A 182 -7.64 -17.21 11.27
C ASP A 182 -9.14 -17.00 11.57
N ASP A 183 -9.95 -16.62 10.57
CA ASP A 183 -11.39 -16.46 10.73
C ASP A 183 -12.07 -17.83 10.96
N GLU A 184 -12.38 -18.10 12.23
CA GLU A 184 -13.09 -19.31 12.63
C GLU A 184 -14.51 -19.42 12.04
N SER A 185 -15.12 -18.31 11.61
CA SER A 185 -16.44 -18.33 10.98
C SER A 185 -16.40 -18.85 9.52
N LEU A 186 -15.22 -18.75 8.88
CA LEU A 186 -14.98 -19.23 7.51
C LEU A 186 -14.38 -20.63 7.46
N LYS A 187 -13.83 -21.12 8.58
CA LYS A 187 -13.62 -22.56 8.74
C LYS A 187 -14.99 -23.18 8.63
N ALA A 188 -15.30 -23.67 7.42
CA ALA A 188 -16.51 -24.43 7.14
C ALA A 188 -16.70 -25.30 8.35
N THR A 189 -17.78 -25.08 9.09
CA THR A 189 -18.14 -25.87 10.25
C THR A 189 -17.85 -27.28 9.80
N GLU A 190 -16.77 -27.90 10.32
CA GLU A 190 -16.61 -29.33 10.21
C GLU A 190 -17.93 -29.76 10.81
N ILE A 191 -18.88 -30.15 9.96
CA ILE A 191 -20.25 -30.39 10.37
C ILE A 191 -20.03 -31.37 11.50
N ASP A 192 -20.25 -30.94 12.74
CA ASP A 192 -19.84 -31.73 13.88
C ASP A 192 -20.67 -33.00 13.73
N ARG A 193 -20.07 -34.06 13.20
CA ARG A 193 -20.79 -35.28 12.84
C ARG A 193 -21.30 -35.96 14.11
N LYS A 194 -20.97 -35.41 15.28
CA LYS A 194 -21.66 -35.64 16.56
C LYS A 194 -23.12 -35.19 16.45
N GLY A 195 -23.94 -36.11 15.94
CA GLY A 195 -25.40 -35.96 15.90
C GLY A 195 -26.02 -36.25 14.54
N LEU A 196 -25.22 -36.43 13.47
CA LEU A 196 -25.75 -36.87 12.19
C LEU A 196 -26.05 -38.37 12.22
N CYS A 197 -27.33 -38.67 12.28
CA CYS A 197 -27.86 -40.01 12.08
C CYS A 197 -27.68 -40.39 10.61
N ASN A 198 -26.72 -41.26 10.32
CA ASN A 198 -26.38 -41.71 8.96
C ASN A 198 -27.51 -42.51 8.27
N ASP A 199 -28.55 -42.91 9.01
CA ASP A 199 -29.65 -43.78 8.56
C ASP A 199 -31.04 -43.18 8.79
N CYS A 200 -31.13 -41.87 9.07
CA CYS A 200 -32.42 -41.23 9.36
C CYS A 200 -33.13 -40.81 8.07
N SER A 201 -34.31 -41.41 7.83
CA SER A 201 -35.24 -40.92 6.80
C SER A 201 -35.87 -39.60 7.26
N ILE A 202 -35.77 -38.56 6.43
CA ILE A 202 -36.42 -37.27 6.70
C ILE A 202 -37.93 -37.46 6.57
N ASN A 203 -38.61 -37.64 7.70
CA ASN A 203 -40.05 -37.91 7.72
C ASN A 203 -40.91 -36.65 7.87
N LYS A 204 -40.35 -35.54 8.36
CA LYS A 204 -41.09 -34.30 8.61
C LYS A 204 -40.16 -33.09 8.71
N VAL A 205 -40.53 -31.99 8.07
CA VAL A 205 -39.82 -30.71 8.17
C VAL A 205 -40.76 -29.69 8.79
N ARG A 206 -40.35 -29.07 9.91
CA ARG A 206 -41.15 -28.05 10.60
C ARG A 206 -40.33 -26.77 10.75
N PHE A 207 -40.93 -25.66 10.32
CA PHE A 207 -40.48 -24.31 10.61
C PHE A 207 -41.33 -23.81 11.79
N ASP A 208 -40.68 -23.31 12.85
CA ASP A 208 -41.37 -22.82 14.04
C ASP A 208 -40.91 -21.40 14.36
N ASN A 209 -41.82 -20.44 14.23
CA ASN A 209 -41.64 -19.02 14.52
C ASN A 209 -40.34 -18.44 13.93
N VAL A 210 -40.05 -18.75 12.66
CA VAL A 210 -38.77 -18.41 12.04
C VAL A 210 -38.71 -16.93 11.68
N HIS A 211 -37.66 -16.27 12.17
CA HIS A 211 -37.34 -14.88 11.88
C HIS A 211 -36.01 -14.81 11.14
N PHE A 212 -35.94 -14.02 10.06
CA PHE A 212 -34.73 -13.91 9.26
C PHE A 212 -34.57 -12.53 8.62
N SER A 213 -33.34 -12.04 8.65
CA SER A 213 -32.88 -10.83 7.94
C SER A 213 -31.55 -11.14 7.26
N TYR A 214 -31.33 -10.59 6.07
CA TYR A 214 -30.02 -10.72 5.43
C TYR A 214 -28.96 -9.92 6.20
N PRO A 215 -27.74 -10.44 6.39
CA PRO A 215 -26.67 -9.70 7.09
C PRO A 215 -26.33 -8.34 6.45
N THR A 216 -26.45 -8.25 5.12
CA THR A 216 -26.23 -7.00 4.36
C THR A 216 -27.33 -5.96 4.54
N ARG A 217 -28.50 -6.35 5.07
CA ARG A 217 -29.69 -5.51 5.32
C ARG A 217 -30.36 -5.97 6.61
N SER A 218 -29.64 -5.85 7.72
CA SER A 218 -30.10 -6.32 9.04
C SER A 218 -31.31 -5.54 9.57
N ASP A 219 -31.53 -4.34 9.06
CA ASP A 219 -32.66 -3.45 9.34
C ASP A 219 -33.98 -3.95 8.75
N VAL A 220 -33.94 -4.74 7.67
CA VAL A 220 -35.13 -5.28 7.01
C VAL A 220 -35.32 -6.74 7.37
N LYS A 221 -36.40 -7.03 8.10
CA LYS A 221 -36.84 -8.41 8.37
C LYS A 221 -37.58 -8.98 7.16
N ILE A 222 -37.08 -10.10 6.64
CA ILE A 222 -37.65 -10.82 5.50
C ILE A 222 -38.66 -11.87 5.97
N LEU A 223 -38.28 -12.72 6.93
CA LEU A 223 -39.21 -13.68 7.56
C LEU A 223 -39.62 -13.13 8.92
N ASN A 224 -40.93 -13.01 9.16
CA ASN A 224 -41.52 -12.44 10.37
C ASN A 224 -42.34 -13.48 11.14
N GLY A 225 -41.68 -14.50 11.70
CA GLY A 225 -42.33 -15.49 12.57
C GLY A 225 -43.12 -16.56 11.81
N ILE A 226 -42.58 -17.02 10.68
CA ILE A 226 -43.26 -18.04 9.85
C ILE A 226 -43.24 -19.40 10.55
N THR A 227 -44.41 -20.05 10.60
CA THR A 227 -44.60 -21.39 11.17
C THR A 227 -45.38 -22.26 10.19
N PHE A 228 -44.78 -23.34 9.70
CA PHE A 228 -45.46 -24.34 8.88
C PHE A 228 -44.75 -25.68 8.98
N GLU A 229 -45.43 -26.73 8.55
CA GLU A 229 -44.96 -28.10 8.64
C GLU A 229 -45.22 -28.81 7.31
N VAL A 230 -44.30 -29.68 6.91
CA VAL A 230 -44.37 -30.51 5.70
C VAL A 230 -44.10 -31.95 6.11
N GLY A 231 -45.09 -32.82 5.90
CA GLY A 231 -44.98 -34.26 6.15
C GLY A 231 -44.19 -35.01 5.08
N SER A 232 -43.85 -36.26 5.37
CA SER A 232 -43.22 -37.16 4.39
C SER A 232 -44.16 -37.38 3.20
N SER A 233 -43.61 -37.24 1.99
CA SER A 233 -44.36 -37.37 0.73
C SER A 233 -45.46 -36.33 0.50
N GLU A 234 -45.50 -35.25 1.29
CA GLU A 234 -46.35 -34.09 1.02
C GLU A 234 -45.63 -33.06 0.13
N THR A 235 -46.40 -32.37 -0.72
CA THR A 235 -45.91 -31.23 -1.51
C THR A 235 -46.64 -29.98 -1.08
N ILE A 236 -45.90 -28.96 -0.67
CA ILE A 236 -46.45 -27.63 -0.38
C ILE A 236 -46.08 -26.66 -1.50
N ALA A 237 -46.96 -25.70 -1.76
CA ALA A 237 -46.68 -24.56 -2.63
C ALA A 237 -46.62 -23.29 -1.79
N LEU A 238 -45.50 -22.57 -1.86
CA LEU A 238 -45.39 -21.22 -1.29
C LEU A 238 -45.86 -20.23 -2.33
N VAL A 239 -46.99 -19.58 -2.05
CA VAL A 239 -47.59 -18.57 -2.92
C VAL A 239 -47.67 -17.25 -2.16
N GLY A 240 -47.38 -16.16 -2.86
CA GLY A 240 -47.35 -14.84 -2.27
C GLY A 240 -46.95 -13.79 -3.31
N ASN A 241 -47.13 -12.53 -2.95
CA ASN A 241 -46.67 -11.41 -3.77
C ASN A 241 -45.14 -11.26 -3.63
N SER A 242 -44.49 -10.57 -4.58
CA SER A 242 -43.04 -10.34 -4.46
C SER A 242 -42.69 -9.65 -3.13
N GLY A 243 -41.89 -10.33 -2.31
CA GLY A 243 -41.44 -9.83 -0.99
C GLY A 243 -42.33 -10.20 0.20
N SER A 244 -43.30 -11.10 0.05
CA SER A 244 -44.09 -11.68 1.16
C SER A 244 -43.37 -12.78 1.91
#